data_AF-A0AB94IQQ4-F1
#
_entry.id   AF-A0AB94IQQ4-F1
#
_cell.length_a   1.000
_cell.length_b   1.000
_cell.length_c   1.000
_cell.angle_alpha   90.00
_cell.angle_beta   90.00
_cell.angle_gamma   90.00
#
_symmetry.space_group_name_H-M   'P 1'
#
loop_
_entity.id
_entity.type
_entity.pdbx_description
1 polymer ?
#
loop_
_entity_poly.entity_id
_entity_poly.type
_entity_poly.pdbx_seq_one_letter_code
_entity_poly.pdbx_strand_id
1 'polypeptide(L)'
;MNLKTIFENKKVLFTGGVDIQAVEQAEMKLAFKIPSDYKELLLQYGALASGGHEIAALGVDGYLNVVELTKKERVLANNQLDNYIVIENLATEGLLIVLDEEGQVYQYQKNALVKIYSDFKAYLKEEVL
;
A
#
# COMPACT_ATOMS: atom_id res chain seq x y z
N MET A 1 -11.61 13.32 6.14
CA MET A 1 -10.28 13.98 6.18
C MET A 1 -9.49 13.47 4.98
N ASN A 2 -8.83 14.36 4.25
CA ASN A 2 -8.02 14.01 3.07
C ASN A 2 -6.55 13.77 3.46
N LEU A 3 -5.74 13.24 2.54
CA LEU A 3 -4.34 12.93 2.82
C LEU A 3 -3.51 14.20 3.06
N LYS A 4 -3.86 15.31 2.40
CA LYS A 4 -3.17 16.60 2.59
C LYS A 4 -3.14 17.03 4.06
N THR A 5 -4.28 16.96 4.76
CA THR A 5 -4.36 17.30 6.19
C THR A 5 -3.65 16.27 7.07
N ILE A 6 -3.52 15.02 6.61
CA ILE A 6 -2.81 13.96 7.35
C ILE A 6 -1.30 14.21 7.34
N PHE A 7 -0.75 14.65 6.21
CA PHE A 7 0.69 14.89 6.06
C PHE A 7 1.12 16.29 6.51
N GLU A 8 0.19 17.19 6.81
CA GLU A 8 0.48 18.55 7.22
C GLU A 8 1.33 18.58 8.49
N ASN A 9 2.46 19.31 8.45
CA ASN A 9 3.45 19.40 9.53
C ASN A 9 4.13 18.06 9.92
N LYS A 10 4.01 17.01 9.10
CA LYS A 10 4.69 15.72 9.29
C LYS A 10 5.97 15.64 8.44
N LYS A 11 6.95 14.85 8.90
CA LYS A 11 8.20 14.59 8.16
C LYS A 11 7.99 13.42 7.21
N VAL A 12 7.40 13.70 6.05
CA VAL A 12 7.07 12.70 5.04
C VAL A 12 7.84 13.00 3.77
N LEU A 13 8.48 11.98 3.20
CA LEU A 13 9.05 12.01 1.86
C LEU A 13 8.11 11.29 0.91
N PHE A 14 7.95 11.81 -0.30
CA PHE A 14 7.14 11.16 -1.33
C PHE A 14 7.73 11.40 -2.71
N THR A 15 7.43 10.50 -3.65
CA THR A 15 8.05 10.47 -4.98
C THR A 15 7.33 11.31 -6.03
N GLY A 16 6.08 11.70 -5.75
CA GLY A 16 5.19 12.38 -6.67
C GLY A 16 4.17 11.41 -7.25
N GLY A 17 2.93 11.88 -7.42
CA GLY A 17 1.85 11.05 -7.92
C GLY A 17 1.98 10.64 -9.39
N VAL A 18 1.19 9.65 -9.78
CA VAL A 18 1.03 9.20 -11.18
C VAL A 18 -0.29 9.67 -11.76
N ASP A 19 -0.45 9.54 -13.09
CA ASP A 19 -1.74 9.78 -13.73
C ASP A 19 -2.76 8.64 -13.46
N ILE A 20 -4.02 8.92 -13.77
CA ILE A 20 -5.12 7.95 -13.59
C ILE A 20 -4.96 6.70 -14.47
N GLN A 21 -4.31 6.81 -15.63
CA GLN A 21 -4.14 5.70 -16.56
C GLN A 21 -3.17 4.67 -15.98
N ALA A 22 -2.14 5.10 -15.27
CA ALA A 22 -1.24 4.22 -14.53
C ALA A 22 -1.97 3.44 -13.43
N VAL A 23 -2.91 4.08 -12.72
CA VAL A 23 -3.75 3.43 -11.71
C VAL A 23 -4.67 2.39 -12.35
N GLU A 24 -5.37 2.73 -13.44
CA GLU A 24 -6.25 1.80 -14.16
C GLU A 24 -5.46 0.59 -14.69
N GLN A 25 -4.25 0.81 -15.23
CA GLN A 25 -3.37 -0.28 -15.65
C GLN A 25 -2.93 -1.15 -14.47
N ALA A 26 -2.68 -0.58 -13.29
CA ALA A 26 -2.35 -1.34 -12.10
C ALA A 26 -3.54 -2.21 -11.65
N GLU A 27 -4.76 -1.65 -11.61
CA GLU A 27 -6.00 -2.39 -11.30
C GLU A 27 -6.19 -3.58 -12.25
N MET A 28 -5.99 -3.37 -13.56
CA MET A 28 -6.03 -4.44 -14.56
C MET A 28 -4.94 -5.50 -14.35
N LYS A 29 -3.69 -5.08 -14.11
CA LYS A 29 -2.54 -5.99 -13.93
C LYS A 29 -2.65 -6.84 -12.67
N LEU A 30 -3.35 -6.35 -11.65
CA LEU A 30 -3.54 -7.02 -10.36
C LEU A 30 -4.89 -7.70 -10.23
N ALA A 31 -5.81 -7.50 -11.19
CA ALA A 31 -7.21 -7.91 -11.11
C ALA A 31 -7.83 -7.49 -9.76
N PHE A 32 -7.60 -6.24 -9.37
CA PHE A 32 -7.93 -5.70 -8.05
C PHE A 32 -8.36 -4.24 -8.16
N LYS A 33 -9.47 -3.87 -7.51
CA LYS A 33 -9.94 -2.49 -7.45
C LYS A 33 -9.23 -1.73 -6.34
N ILE A 34 -8.49 -0.70 -6.72
CA ILE A 34 -7.74 0.13 -5.77
C ILE A 34 -8.71 0.98 -4.92
N PRO A 35 -8.66 0.89 -3.58
CA PRO A 35 -9.54 1.64 -2.69
C PRO A 35 -9.30 3.15 -2.80
N SER A 36 -10.34 3.96 -2.55
CA SER A 36 -10.32 5.41 -2.83
C SER A 36 -9.19 6.16 -2.11
N ASP A 37 -8.91 5.81 -0.85
CA ASP A 37 -7.90 6.49 -0.05
C ASP A 37 -6.48 6.16 -0.53
N TYR A 38 -6.22 4.91 -0.93
CA TYR A 38 -4.95 4.54 -1.54
C TYR A 38 -4.82 5.12 -2.95
N LYS A 39 -5.93 5.20 -3.71
CA LYS A 39 -5.97 5.91 -5.01
C LYS A 39 -5.56 7.38 -4.87
N GLU A 40 -6.04 8.07 -3.83
CA GLU A 40 -5.61 9.44 -3.52
C GLU A 40 -4.09 9.52 -3.30
N LEU A 41 -3.52 8.54 -2.57
CA LEU A 41 -2.07 8.45 -2.36
C LEU A 41 -1.31 8.29 -3.68
N LEU A 42 -1.73 7.34 -4.52
CA LEU A 42 -1.09 7.08 -5.82
C LEU A 42 -1.11 8.30 -6.75
N LEU A 43 -2.22 9.03 -6.79
CA LEU A 43 -2.41 10.14 -7.72
C LEU A 43 -1.73 11.43 -7.27
N GLN A 44 -1.53 11.63 -5.97
CA GLN A 44 -1.00 12.89 -5.43
C GLN A 44 0.43 12.78 -4.91
N TYR A 45 0.79 11.64 -4.31
CA TYR A 45 2.03 11.49 -3.55
C TYR A 45 2.94 10.38 -4.10
N GLY A 46 2.39 9.33 -4.71
CA GLY A 46 3.17 8.18 -5.13
C GLY A 46 3.69 7.40 -3.92
N ALA A 47 4.89 6.84 -4.02
CA ALA A 47 5.51 6.13 -2.90
C ALA A 47 5.84 7.09 -1.77
N LEU A 48 5.70 6.63 -0.53
CA LEU A 48 5.82 7.43 0.68
C LEU A 48 6.82 6.80 1.65
N ALA A 49 7.64 7.63 2.29
CA ALA A 49 8.51 7.21 3.39
C ALA A 49 8.37 8.15 4.59
N SER A 50 8.25 7.57 5.79
CA SER A 50 8.17 8.28 7.06
C SER A 50 8.78 7.43 8.17
N GLY A 51 9.83 7.93 8.82
CA GLY A 51 10.55 7.16 9.83
C GLY A 51 11.11 5.86 9.25
N GLY A 52 10.68 4.73 9.80
CA GLY A 52 11.05 3.38 9.33
C GLY A 52 10.05 2.74 8.36
N HIS A 53 9.02 3.46 7.95
CA HIS A 53 7.96 2.96 7.07
C HIS A 53 8.16 3.40 5.62
N GLU A 54 7.89 2.49 4.70
CA GLU A 54 7.94 2.70 3.25
C GLU A 54 6.67 2.15 2.61
N ILE A 55 5.76 3.05 2.22
CA ILE A 55 4.54 2.68 1.50
C ILE A 55 4.87 2.51 0.02
N ALA A 56 4.79 1.27 -0.45
CA ALA A 56 4.88 0.94 -1.86
C ALA A 56 3.74 1.63 -2.65
N ALA A 57 4.02 2.00 -3.89
CA ALA A 57 3.10 2.74 -4.76
C ALA A 57 3.45 2.56 -6.25
N LEU A 58 2.92 3.45 -7.09
CA LEU A 58 3.24 3.54 -8.53
C LEU A 58 4.27 4.64 -8.79
N GLY A 59 4.83 4.66 -10.00
CA GLY A 59 5.80 5.68 -10.43
C GLY A 59 7.24 5.41 -9.98
N VAL A 60 7.47 4.25 -9.36
CA VAL A 60 8.77 3.73 -8.92
C VAL A 60 8.93 2.28 -9.41
N ASP A 61 10.15 1.75 -9.38
CA ASP A 61 10.45 0.37 -9.78
C ASP A 61 10.89 -0.48 -8.56
N GLY A 62 10.87 -1.80 -8.70
CA GLY A 62 11.43 -2.72 -7.71
C GLY A 62 10.55 -2.90 -6.47
N TYR A 63 11.17 -3.02 -5.29
CA TYR A 63 10.47 -3.42 -4.06
C TYR A 63 9.41 -2.40 -3.58
N LEU A 64 9.53 -1.14 -4.00
CA LEU A 64 8.60 -0.07 -3.66
C LEU A 64 7.49 0.09 -4.72
N ASN A 65 7.56 -0.65 -5.83
CA ASN A 65 6.47 -0.69 -6.81
C ASN A 65 5.37 -1.65 -6.32
N VAL A 66 4.18 -1.12 -6.04
CA VAL A 66 3.05 -1.90 -5.48
C VAL A 66 2.64 -3.07 -6.38
N VAL A 67 2.74 -2.94 -7.71
CA VAL A 67 2.37 -4.01 -8.64
C VAL A 67 3.41 -5.13 -8.60
N GLU A 68 4.70 -4.78 -8.66
CA GLU A 68 5.79 -5.76 -8.60
C GLU A 68 5.83 -6.47 -7.24
N LEU A 69 5.75 -5.70 -6.15
CA LEU A 69 5.71 -6.20 -4.78
C LEU A 69 4.52 -7.15 -4.59
N THR A 70 3.31 -6.71 -4.95
CA THR A 70 2.09 -7.53 -4.78
C THR A 70 2.19 -8.84 -5.56
N LYS A 71 2.64 -8.80 -6.84
CA LYS A 71 2.78 -10.02 -7.64
C LYS A 71 3.79 -10.99 -7.04
N LYS A 72 4.93 -10.49 -6.59
CA LYS A 72 5.96 -11.31 -5.94
C LYS A 72 5.41 -11.97 -4.69
N GLU A 73 4.81 -11.19 -3.79
CA GLU A 73 4.36 -11.68 -2.50
C GLU A 73 3.12 -12.59 -2.59
N ARG A 74 2.21 -12.38 -3.58
CA ARG A 74 1.11 -13.33 -3.84
C ARG A 74 1.63 -14.73 -4.19
N VAL A 75 2.68 -14.82 -5.01
CA VAL A 75 3.34 -16.10 -5.35
C VAL A 75 3.94 -16.73 -4.10
N LEU A 76 4.65 -15.96 -3.27
CA LEU A 76 5.27 -16.45 -2.04
C LEU A 76 4.24 -16.89 -0.98
N ALA A 77 3.09 -16.22 -0.92
CA ALA A 77 1.99 -16.52 -0.02
C ALA A 77 1.07 -17.65 -0.53
N ASN A 78 1.48 -18.41 -1.56
CA ASN A 78 0.66 -19.45 -2.19
C ASN A 78 -0.77 -18.98 -2.50
N ASN A 79 -0.89 -17.78 -3.08
CA ASN A 79 -2.15 -17.15 -3.49
C ASN A 79 -3.13 -16.78 -2.34
N GLN A 80 -2.72 -16.87 -1.07
CA GLN A 80 -3.54 -16.41 0.06
C GLN A 80 -3.85 -14.90 0.02
N LEU A 81 -3.05 -14.14 -0.74
CA LEU A 81 -3.15 -12.69 -0.88
C LEU A 81 -3.79 -12.23 -2.20
N ASP A 82 -4.47 -13.12 -2.94
CA ASP A 82 -5.03 -12.79 -4.26
C ASP A 82 -6.08 -11.67 -4.22
N ASN A 83 -6.80 -11.55 -3.10
CA ASN A 83 -7.79 -10.50 -2.86
C ASN A 83 -7.20 -9.26 -2.16
N TYR A 84 -5.87 -9.13 -2.12
CA TYR A 84 -5.19 -8.05 -1.41
C TYR A 84 -4.06 -7.45 -2.26
N ILE A 85 -3.70 -6.20 -1.98
CA ILE A 85 -2.45 -5.59 -2.46
C ILE A 85 -1.49 -5.42 -1.31
N VAL A 86 -0.19 -5.62 -1.56
CA VAL A 86 0.86 -5.44 -0.55
C VAL A 86 1.36 -4.01 -0.60
N ILE A 87 1.17 -3.27 0.49
CA ILE A 87 1.55 -1.85 0.58
C ILE A 87 2.82 -1.63 1.38
N GLU A 88 3.20 -2.56 2.26
CA GLU A 88 4.52 -2.55 2.93
C GLU A 88 5.06 -3.98 3.06
N ASN A 89 6.38 -4.10 2.94
CA ASN A 89 7.13 -5.28 3.36
C ASN A 89 8.11 -4.85 4.44
N LEU A 90 7.85 -5.25 5.69
CA LEU A 90 8.61 -4.79 6.86
C LEU A 90 9.95 -5.55 7.05
N ALA A 91 10.38 -6.30 6.03
CA ALA A 91 11.65 -7.04 5.95
C ALA A 91 11.94 -7.96 7.16
N THR A 92 10.91 -8.32 7.92
CA THR A 92 11.01 -9.07 9.18
C THR A 92 10.17 -10.34 9.07
N GLU A 93 10.80 -11.49 8.84
CA GLU A 93 10.14 -12.81 8.78
C GLU A 93 8.90 -12.86 7.86
N GLY A 94 8.92 -12.17 6.71
CA GLY A 94 7.79 -12.13 5.78
C GLY A 94 6.56 -11.37 6.32
N LEU A 95 6.76 -10.45 7.24
CA LEU A 95 5.73 -9.56 7.74
C LEU A 95 5.36 -8.52 6.67
N LEU A 96 4.10 -8.60 6.21
CA LEU A 96 3.55 -7.71 5.18
C LEU A 96 2.36 -6.93 5.73
N ILE A 97 2.18 -5.72 5.23
CA ILE A 97 0.95 -4.94 5.41
C ILE A 97 0.22 -4.90 4.08
N VAL A 98 -1.06 -5.26 4.10
CA VAL A 98 -1.87 -5.43 2.89
C VAL A 98 -3.21 -4.71 2.99
N LEU A 99 -3.76 -4.31 1.84
CA LEU A 99 -5.10 -3.71 1.72
C LEU A 99 -6.05 -4.62 0.96
N ASP A 100 -7.32 -4.64 1.36
CA ASP A 100 -8.43 -5.13 0.53
C ASP A 100 -9.03 -4.02 -0.36
N GLU A 101 -10.01 -4.37 -1.19
CA GLU A 101 -10.65 -3.42 -2.12
C GLU A 101 -11.50 -2.35 -1.40
N GLU A 102 -11.89 -2.61 -0.16
CA GLU A 102 -12.57 -1.67 0.74
C GLU A 102 -11.60 -0.70 1.44
N GLY A 103 -10.30 -0.96 1.35
CA GLY A 103 -9.25 -0.15 1.99
C GLY A 103 -9.02 -0.48 3.45
N GLN A 104 -9.49 -1.63 3.94
CA GLN A 104 -9.17 -2.16 5.25
C GLN A 104 -7.74 -2.70 5.25
N VAL A 105 -7.07 -2.58 6.39
CA VAL A 105 -5.65 -2.89 6.50
C VAL A 105 -5.46 -4.16 7.31
N TYR A 106 -4.63 -5.06 6.78
CA TYR A 106 -4.32 -6.33 7.38
C TYR A 106 -2.82 -6.51 7.52
N GLN A 107 -2.44 -7.23 8.57
CA GLN A 107 -1.11 -7.78 8.73
C GLN A 107 -1.12 -9.23 8.26
N TYR A 108 -0.19 -9.57 7.36
CA TYR A 108 0.07 -10.94 6.95
C TYR A 108 1.41 -11.41 7.50
N GLN A 109 1.44 -12.55 8.20
CA GLN A 109 2.66 -13.19 8.67
C GLN A 109 2.42 -14.67 8.94
N LYS A 110 3.37 -15.54 8.58
CA LYS A 110 3.32 -16.99 8.87
C LYS A 110 1.98 -17.63 8.46
N ASN A 111 1.47 -17.27 7.28
CA ASN A 111 0.19 -17.72 6.71
C ASN A 111 -1.07 -17.31 7.50
N ALA A 112 -0.94 -16.38 8.45
CA ALA A 112 -2.06 -15.76 9.14
C ALA A 112 -2.30 -14.35 8.60
N LEU A 113 -3.56 -14.00 8.43
CA LEU A 113 -4.01 -12.66 8.02
C LEU A 113 -4.92 -12.09 9.10
N VAL A 114 -4.53 -10.94 9.67
CA VAL A 114 -5.25 -10.32 10.78
C VAL A 114 -5.57 -8.88 10.41
N LYS A 115 -6.85 -8.49 10.51
CA LYS A 115 -7.27 -7.10 10.31
C LYS A 115 -6.72 -6.25 11.45
N ILE A 116 -6.04 -5.15 11.11
CA ILE A 116 -5.45 -4.23 12.08
C ILE A 116 -6.11 -2.84 12.04
N TYR A 117 -6.57 -2.38 10.87
CA TYR A 117 -7.33 -1.13 10.74
C TYR A 117 -8.53 -1.29 9.82
N SER A 118 -9.56 -0.46 10.04
CA SER A 118 -10.75 -0.43 9.19
C SER A 118 -10.62 0.48 7.96
N ASP A 119 -9.61 1.34 7.93
CA ASP A 119 -9.30 2.19 6.78
C ASP A 119 -7.82 2.55 6.71
N PHE A 120 -7.32 2.78 5.50
CA PHE A 120 -5.93 3.10 5.20
C PHE A 120 -5.47 4.42 5.85
N LYS A 121 -6.35 5.41 6.01
CA LYS A 121 -5.98 6.70 6.61
C LYS A 121 -5.73 6.57 8.10
N ALA A 122 -6.47 5.72 8.81
CA ALA A 122 -6.22 5.42 10.21
C ALA A 122 -4.83 4.78 10.39
N TYR A 123 -4.49 3.80 9.54
CA TYR A 123 -3.17 3.19 9.54
C TYR A 123 -2.04 4.21 9.34
N LEU A 124 -2.16 5.07 8.32
CA LEU A 124 -1.16 6.13 8.09
C LEU A 124 -0.99 7.03 9.32
N LYS A 125 -2.07 7.43 9.98
CA LYS A 125 -2.00 8.35 11.12
C LYS A 125 -1.44 7.73 12.39
N GLU A 126 -1.79 6.49 12.66
CA GLU A 126 -1.52 5.85 13.95
C GLU A 126 -0.20 5.10 13.96
N GLU A 127 0.25 4.58 12.81
CA GLU A 127 1.46 3.76 12.71
C GLU A 127 2.59 4.43 11.92
N VAL A 128 2.27 5.15 10.84
CA VAL A 128 3.29 5.64 9.89
C VAL A 128 3.79 7.06 10.21
N LEU A 129 3.01 7.92 10.87
CA LEU A 129 3.22 9.38 10.95
C LEU A 129 3.43 9.99 12.33
#